data_AF-A0A840Y3X0-F1
#
_entry.id   AF-A0A840Y3X0-F1
#
_cell.length_a   1.000
_cell.length_b   1.000
_cell.length_c   1.000
_cell.angle_alpha   90.00
_cell.angle_beta   90.00
_cell.angle_gamma   90.00
#
_symmetry.space_group_name_H-M   'P 1'
#
loop_
_entity.id
_entity.type
_entity.pdbx_description
1 polymer ?
#
loop_
_entity_poly.entity_id
_entity_poly.type
_entity_poly.pdbx_seq_one_letter_code
_entity_poly.pdbx_strand_id
1 'polypeptide(L)'
;MSLRKALFAASALLGLAFAAPATQASTVGTIPGGATANNQVIAPLPKIEGWYGANLYLIGGPSQITATLIGYEAGWTNSFVWNGTPILTGGGGTSGTLGSPIGTSVTINNVLSGLLPFMFDTNGGGNPTFAANGDVVNGANVLPNNNLGNFFVTLGNCTALSCIDTTINGITASSGTVAWLFFDDLGAGPDDNHDDLVIRLEITGGSVRVPAPASIALLGMGLLGLGAVVRRRRAAA
;
A
#
# COMPACT_ATOMS: atom_id res chain seq x y z
N MET A 1 -49.09 -13.90 24.24
CA MET A 1 -47.78 -13.25 23.98
C MET A 1 -47.85 -12.70 22.55
N SER A 2 -48.00 -11.38 22.39
CA SER A 2 -48.47 -10.79 21.13
C SER A 2 -47.36 -10.68 20.07
N LEU A 3 -47.75 -10.94 18.82
CA LEU A 3 -46.96 -10.93 17.58
C LEU A 3 -46.14 -9.65 17.35
N ARG A 4 -46.40 -8.58 18.11
CA ARG A 4 -45.70 -7.29 18.03
C ARG A 4 -44.31 -7.29 18.65
N LYS A 5 -43.93 -8.30 19.44
CA LYS A 5 -42.57 -8.43 20.00
C LYS A 5 -41.58 -9.15 19.09
N ALA A 6 -42.06 -9.87 18.07
CA ALA A 6 -41.20 -10.60 17.13
C ALA A 6 -40.63 -9.71 16.01
N LEU A 7 -41.22 -8.52 15.77
CA LEU A 7 -40.81 -7.65 14.66
C LEU A 7 -39.61 -6.75 14.95
N PHE A 8 -39.13 -6.67 16.19
CA PHE A 8 -37.99 -5.81 16.57
C PHE A 8 -36.64 -6.54 16.68
N ALA A 9 -36.59 -7.86 16.45
CA ALA A 9 -35.35 -8.63 16.50
C ALA A 9 -34.74 -8.94 15.12
N ALA A 10 -35.46 -8.64 14.02
CA ALA A 10 -35.04 -9.00 12.66
C ALA A 10 -34.37 -7.85 11.88
N SER A 11 -34.36 -6.62 12.41
CA SER A 11 -33.85 -5.43 11.71
C SER A 11 -32.36 -5.13 11.95
N ALA A 12 -31.64 -5.94 12.73
CA ALA A 12 -30.23 -5.69 13.09
C ALA A 12 -29.20 -6.46 12.23
N LEU A 13 -29.62 -7.27 11.27
CA LEU A 13 -28.72 -8.19 10.54
C LEU A 13 -28.55 -7.90 9.04
N LEU A 14 -29.18 -6.86 8.50
CA LEU A 14 -29.23 -6.61 7.05
C LEU A 14 -28.28 -5.49 6.55
N GLY A 15 -27.30 -5.05 7.34
CA GLY A 15 -26.60 -3.78 7.09
C GLY A 15 -25.11 -3.78 6.77
N LEU A 16 -24.37 -4.90 6.80
CA LEU A 16 -22.88 -4.82 6.83
C LEU A 16 -22.14 -5.90 6.01
N ALA A 17 -22.73 -6.38 4.92
CA ALA A 17 -22.00 -7.15 3.93
C ALA A 17 -21.64 -6.24 2.73
N PHE A 18 -20.81 -5.22 2.96
CA PHE A 18 -19.90 -4.83 1.90
C PHE A 18 -18.90 -5.99 1.83
N ALA A 19 -19.05 -6.84 0.83
CA ALA A 19 -18.02 -7.78 0.44
C ALA A 19 -16.81 -6.94 0.01
N ALA A 20 -15.97 -6.57 0.98
CA ALA A 20 -14.62 -6.17 0.68
C ALA A 20 -14.01 -7.36 -0.09
N PRO A 21 -13.42 -7.14 -1.29
CA PRO A 21 -12.59 -8.18 -1.88
C PRO A 21 -11.61 -8.62 -0.79
N ALA A 22 -11.34 -9.93 -0.72
CA ALA A 22 -10.45 -10.52 0.28
C ALA A 22 -9.04 -9.94 0.10
N THR A 23 -8.82 -8.73 0.61
CA THR A 23 -7.54 -8.06 0.63
C THR A 23 -6.69 -8.81 1.63
N GLN A 24 -5.55 -9.31 1.15
CA GLN A 24 -4.51 -9.84 2.01
C GLN A 24 -4.18 -8.78 3.08
N ALA A 25 -4.02 -9.21 4.33
CA ALA A 25 -3.73 -8.28 5.41
C ALA A 25 -2.34 -7.67 5.19
N SER A 26 -2.27 -6.34 5.12
CA SER A 26 -1.00 -5.64 5.08
C SER A 26 -0.19 -5.95 6.33
N THR A 27 1.12 -6.14 6.17
CA THR A 27 2.03 -6.51 7.26
C THR A 27 3.17 -5.50 7.35
N VAL A 28 3.55 -5.11 8.56
CA VAL A 28 4.71 -4.23 8.77
C VAL A 28 6.00 -5.01 8.53
N GLY A 29 6.94 -4.41 7.82
CA GLY A 29 8.23 -5.01 7.51
C GLY A 29 9.27 -3.96 7.13
N THR A 30 10.40 -4.41 6.57
CA THR A 30 11.52 -3.52 6.24
C THR A 30 12.14 -3.83 4.90
N ILE A 31 12.50 -2.78 4.15
CA ILE A 31 13.34 -2.88 2.95
C ILE A 31 14.70 -2.19 3.17
N PRO A 32 15.81 -2.68 2.59
CA PRO A 32 15.92 -3.98 1.94
C PRO A 32 15.62 -5.13 2.92
N GLY A 33 14.92 -6.16 2.43
CA GLY A 33 14.65 -7.40 3.14
C GLY A 33 15.91 -8.28 3.24
N GLY A 34 15.97 -9.11 4.28
CA GLY A 34 17.07 -10.08 4.44
C GLY A 34 18.44 -9.49 4.79
N ALA A 35 19.50 -10.20 4.38
CA ALA A 35 20.92 -9.91 4.65
C ALA A 35 21.63 -9.20 3.48
N THR A 36 20.93 -8.97 2.38
CA THR A 36 21.47 -8.32 1.18
C THR A 36 21.48 -6.81 1.37
N ALA A 37 22.67 -6.23 1.22
CA ALA A 37 22.96 -4.81 1.42
C ALA A 37 23.08 -4.02 0.10
N ASN A 38 22.93 -4.68 -1.05
CA ASN A 38 22.96 -4.00 -2.34
C ASN A 38 21.57 -3.44 -2.58
N ASN A 39 21.43 -2.15 -2.31
CA ASN A 39 20.30 -1.39 -2.78
C ASN A 39 20.78 -0.03 -3.26
N GLN A 40 20.75 0.19 -4.57
CA GLN A 40 21.36 1.38 -5.16
C GLN A 40 20.41 2.58 -5.12
N VAL A 41 19.09 2.35 -5.10
CA VAL A 41 18.10 3.44 -5.11
C VAL A 41 17.73 3.94 -3.72
N ILE A 42 17.63 3.06 -2.72
CA ILE A 42 17.35 3.40 -1.32
C ILE A 42 18.55 4.10 -0.65
N ALA A 43 19.76 3.95 -1.20
CA ALA A 43 20.92 4.69 -0.74
C ALA A 43 20.60 6.20 -0.62
N PRO A 44 20.92 6.84 0.52
CA PRO A 44 21.84 6.40 1.57
C PRO A 44 21.18 5.71 2.79
N LEU A 45 19.90 5.38 2.75
CA LEU A 45 19.21 4.87 3.94
C LEU A 45 19.58 3.40 4.20
N PRO A 46 19.83 3.00 5.47
CA PRO A 46 20.24 1.63 5.78
C PRO A 46 19.10 0.62 5.69
N LYS A 47 17.93 0.99 6.23
CA LYS A 47 16.67 0.25 6.17
C LYS A 47 15.51 1.24 6.31
N ILE A 48 14.38 0.87 5.72
CA ILE A 48 13.12 1.60 5.79
C ILE A 48 12.07 0.67 6.37
N GLU A 49 11.36 1.11 7.41
CA GLU A 49 10.18 0.44 7.94
C GLU A 49 8.90 0.96 7.26
N GLY A 50 7.93 0.07 7.07
CA GLY A 50 6.77 0.32 6.22
C GLY A 50 5.90 -0.92 6.08
N TRP A 51 5.12 -0.96 5.00
CA TRP A 51 4.06 -1.93 4.79
C TRP A 51 4.26 -2.76 3.52
N TYR A 52 4.15 -4.08 3.68
CA TYR A 52 3.96 -5.04 2.59
C TYR A 52 2.48 -5.37 2.39
N GLY A 53 2.10 -5.69 1.14
CA GLY A 53 0.72 -6.05 0.78
C GLY A 53 -0.30 -4.93 1.05
N ALA A 54 0.17 -3.69 1.19
CA ALA A 54 -0.67 -2.55 1.48
C ALA A 54 -1.35 -2.01 0.23
N ASN A 55 -2.57 -1.51 0.43
CA ASN A 55 -3.32 -0.76 -0.57
C ASN A 55 -3.50 0.67 -0.07
N LEU A 56 -3.32 1.65 -0.96
CA LEU A 56 -3.37 3.07 -0.61
C LEU A 56 -4.73 3.66 -0.94
N TYR A 57 -5.33 4.28 0.06
CA TYR A 57 -6.58 5.01 -0.06
C TYR A 57 -6.31 6.49 0.17
N LEU A 58 -6.89 7.36 -0.67
CA LEU A 58 -6.98 8.78 -0.41
C LEU A 58 -8.16 9.06 0.53
N ILE A 59 -7.88 9.78 1.61
CA ILE A 59 -8.86 10.28 2.57
C ILE A 59 -8.93 11.80 2.42
N GLY A 60 -10.14 12.31 2.19
CA GLY A 60 -10.36 13.72 1.86
C GLY A 60 -10.25 14.01 0.35
N GLY A 61 -10.51 15.26 -0.02
CA GLY A 61 -10.44 15.73 -1.40
C GLY A 61 -11.68 16.53 -1.86
N PRO A 62 -11.71 16.97 -3.13
CA PRO A 62 -10.77 16.63 -4.20
C PRO A 62 -9.33 17.09 -3.90
N SER A 63 -8.37 16.20 -4.13
CA SER A 63 -6.96 16.44 -3.83
C SER A 63 -6.14 16.60 -5.12
N GLN A 64 -4.97 17.21 -4.98
CA GLN A 64 -3.90 17.15 -5.97
C GLN A 64 -2.85 16.13 -5.50
N ILE A 65 -2.36 15.30 -6.40
CA ILE A 65 -1.26 14.36 -6.15
C ILE A 65 -0.13 14.66 -7.12
N THR A 66 1.05 14.93 -6.61
CA THR A 66 2.27 15.00 -7.43
C THR A 66 3.01 13.67 -7.28
N ALA A 67 3.08 12.91 -8.36
CA ALA A 67 3.89 11.71 -8.45
C ALA A 67 5.28 12.10 -8.96
N THR A 68 6.34 11.62 -8.30
CA THR A 68 7.73 11.91 -8.66
C THR A 68 8.51 10.61 -8.77
N LEU A 69 9.20 10.44 -9.90
CA LEU A 69 10.18 9.38 -10.09
C LEU A 69 11.45 9.73 -9.31
N ILE A 70 11.80 8.87 -8.35
CA ILE A 70 12.98 9.04 -7.51
C ILE A 70 14.18 8.32 -8.13
N GLY A 71 14.03 7.05 -8.47
CA GLY A 71 15.06 6.26 -9.10
C GLY A 71 14.56 4.86 -9.47
N TYR A 72 15.43 4.06 -10.08
CA TYR A 72 15.18 2.69 -10.51
C TYR A 72 16.50 1.91 -10.62
N GLU A 73 16.48 0.61 -10.34
CA GLU A 73 17.59 -0.35 -10.54
C GLU A 73 17.20 -1.52 -11.47
N ALA A 74 16.05 -1.46 -12.14
CA ALA A 74 15.59 -2.58 -12.95
C ALA A 74 16.35 -2.74 -14.28
N GLY A 75 16.68 -3.99 -14.61
CA GLY A 75 17.10 -4.37 -15.97
C GLY A 75 15.95 -4.26 -16.98
N TRP A 76 14.71 -4.45 -16.53
CA TRP A 76 13.49 -4.28 -17.33
C TRP A 76 12.95 -2.85 -17.23
N THR A 77 12.00 -2.52 -18.10
CA THR A 77 11.32 -1.21 -18.06
C THR A 77 10.08 -1.31 -17.19
N ASN A 78 10.07 -0.54 -16.11
CA ASN A 78 8.97 -0.40 -15.17
C ASN A 78 8.27 0.95 -15.33
N SER A 79 6.96 0.94 -15.27
CA SER A 79 6.13 2.13 -15.39
C SER A 79 5.19 2.26 -14.20
N PHE A 80 5.13 3.48 -13.65
CA PHE A 80 4.03 3.89 -12.79
C PHE A 80 2.88 4.39 -13.67
N VAL A 81 1.76 3.67 -13.59
CA VAL A 81 0.59 3.86 -14.43
C VAL A 81 -0.52 4.45 -13.58
N TRP A 82 -1.18 5.49 -14.09
CA TRP A 82 -2.32 6.13 -13.44
C TRP A 82 -3.55 6.09 -14.35
N ASN A 83 -4.67 5.54 -13.85
CA ASN A 83 -5.88 5.32 -14.65
C ASN A 83 -5.60 4.59 -15.99
N GLY A 84 -4.72 3.59 -15.96
CA GLY A 84 -4.35 2.80 -17.13
C GLY A 84 -3.40 3.50 -18.12
N THR A 85 -2.90 4.69 -17.80
CA THR A 85 -1.91 5.41 -18.63
C THR A 85 -0.56 5.48 -17.91
N PRO A 86 0.54 4.99 -18.52
CA PRO A 86 1.90 5.22 -17.98
C PRO A 86 2.19 6.71 -17.86
N ILE A 87 2.60 7.16 -16.67
CA ILE A 87 2.93 8.58 -16.42
C ILE A 87 4.37 8.81 -15.97
N LEU A 88 5.03 7.80 -15.41
CA LEU A 88 6.45 7.81 -15.07
C LEU A 88 7.04 6.45 -15.42
N THR A 89 8.22 6.42 -16.03
CA THR A 89 8.86 5.19 -16.49
C THR A 89 10.35 5.22 -16.14
N GLY A 90 10.87 4.08 -15.70
CA GLY A 90 12.28 3.86 -15.40
C GLY A 90 12.70 2.44 -15.79
N GLY A 91 13.99 2.20 -15.99
CA GLY A 91 14.51 0.88 -16.33
C GLY A 91 15.68 0.89 -17.31
N GLY A 92 16.21 -0.29 -17.61
CA GLY A 92 17.37 -0.47 -18.48
C GLY A 92 18.71 -0.20 -17.79
N GLY A 93 18.77 -0.38 -16.46
CA GLY A 93 19.94 -0.15 -15.61
C GLY A 93 19.60 0.71 -14.39
N THR A 94 20.62 1.23 -13.70
CA THR A 94 20.43 2.04 -12.49
C THR A 94 20.40 3.53 -12.77
N SER A 95 19.44 4.26 -12.20
CA SER A 95 19.44 5.72 -12.19
C SER A 95 18.71 6.30 -10.98
N GLY A 96 19.27 7.37 -10.41
CA GLY A 96 18.69 8.08 -9.28
C GLY A 96 18.73 7.31 -7.96
N THR A 97 18.73 8.06 -6.86
CA THR A 97 18.64 7.51 -5.51
C THR A 97 17.73 8.37 -4.64
N LEU A 98 17.35 7.89 -3.46
CA LEU A 98 16.68 8.70 -2.45
C LEU A 98 17.49 9.97 -2.12
N GLY A 99 18.82 9.86 -2.02
CA GLY A 99 19.72 10.98 -1.77
C GLY A 99 19.91 11.95 -2.96
N SER A 100 19.72 11.46 -4.18
CA SER A 100 19.91 12.21 -5.42
C SER A 100 18.86 11.77 -6.46
N PRO A 101 17.60 12.19 -6.31
CA PRO A 101 16.51 11.69 -7.14
C PRO A 101 16.59 12.20 -8.57
N ILE A 102 16.05 11.43 -9.51
CA ILE A 102 15.82 11.88 -10.90
C ILE A 102 14.93 13.12 -10.90
N GLY A 103 13.88 13.12 -10.07
CA GLY A 103 13.03 14.30 -9.84
C GLY A 103 12.04 14.60 -10.96
N THR A 104 11.81 13.67 -11.89
CA THR A 104 10.76 13.83 -12.92
C THR A 104 9.40 13.66 -12.25
N SER A 105 8.51 14.64 -12.41
CA SER A 105 7.22 14.67 -11.73
C SER A 105 6.03 14.88 -12.66
N VAL A 106 4.88 14.31 -12.29
CA VAL A 106 3.58 14.52 -12.93
C VAL A 106 2.56 14.89 -11.86
N THR A 107 1.80 15.97 -12.10
CA THR A 107 0.72 16.40 -11.21
C THR A 107 -0.64 15.91 -11.72
N ILE A 108 -1.35 15.21 -10.83
CA ILE A 108 -2.69 14.68 -11.05
C ILE A 108 -3.66 15.52 -10.22
N ASN A 109 -4.64 16.14 -10.87
CA ASN A 109 -5.60 17.04 -10.23
C ASN A 109 -6.95 16.36 -9.98
N ASN A 110 -7.72 16.91 -9.04
CA ASN A 110 -9.10 16.50 -8.74
C ASN A 110 -9.26 15.02 -8.38
N VAL A 111 -8.28 14.44 -7.67
CA VAL A 111 -8.34 13.06 -7.21
C VAL A 111 -9.37 12.95 -6.09
N LEU A 112 -10.39 12.11 -6.30
CA LEU A 112 -11.45 11.86 -5.32
C LEU A 112 -10.99 10.88 -4.24
N SER A 113 -11.56 11.01 -3.04
CA SER A 113 -11.32 10.05 -1.95
C SER A 113 -11.71 8.63 -2.36
N GLY A 114 -10.92 7.64 -1.96
CA GLY A 114 -11.11 6.24 -2.33
C GLY A 114 -9.78 5.52 -2.59
N LEU A 115 -9.86 4.29 -3.11
CA LEU A 115 -8.69 3.53 -3.54
C LEU A 115 -7.99 4.29 -4.69
N LEU A 116 -6.68 4.52 -4.57
CA LEU A 116 -5.95 5.22 -5.62
C LEU A 116 -5.81 4.35 -6.88
N PRO A 117 -6.10 4.87 -8.09
CA PRO A 117 -6.14 4.08 -9.31
C PRO A 117 -4.75 4.01 -10.00
N PHE A 118 -3.75 3.51 -9.28
CA PHE A 118 -2.42 3.28 -9.85
C PHE A 118 -2.07 1.80 -9.97
N MET A 119 -1.10 1.51 -10.83
CA MET A 119 -0.40 0.23 -10.88
C MET A 119 1.06 0.43 -11.27
N PHE A 120 1.85 -0.59 -11.00
CA PHE A 120 3.16 -0.81 -11.60
C PHE A 120 3.03 -1.81 -12.74
N ASP A 121 3.67 -1.50 -13.86
CA ASP A 121 3.64 -2.28 -15.10
C ASP A 121 5.08 -2.53 -15.55
N THR A 122 5.42 -3.78 -15.87
CA THR A 122 6.77 -4.21 -16.23
C THR A 122 6.77 -4.76 -17.65
N ASN A 123 7.49 -4.08 -18.54
CA ASN A 123 7.63 -4.50 -19.93
C ASN A 123 9.00 -5.18 -20.13
N GLY A 124 9.06 -6.50 -19.90
CA GLY A 124 10.32 -7.25 -20.01
C GLY A 124 10.25 -8.78 -20.05
N GLY A 125 9.15 -9.40 -19.60
CA GLY A 125 9.09 -10.87 -19.41
C GLY A 125 8.82 -11.72 -20.66
N GLY A 126 8.66 -11.13 -21.85
CA GLY A 126 8.37 -11.88 -23.09
C GLY A 126 7.05 -12.65 -23.10
N ASN A 127 6.23 -12.54 -22.04
CA ASN A 127 4.97 -13.24 -21.87
C ASN A 127 3.84 -12.22 -21.57
N PRO A 128 2.78 -12.12 -22.39
CA PRO A 128 1.79 -11.05 -22.30
C PRO A 128 0.77 -11.20 -21.16
N THR A 129 0.99 -12.07 -20.17
CA THR A 129 0.07 -12.19 -19.03
C THR A 129 0.57 -11.40 -17.84
N PHE A 130 -0.26 -10.47 -17.34
CA PHE A 130 0.04 -9.56 -16.22
C PHE A 130 0.79 -10.18 -15.03
N ALA A 131 0.40 -11.39 -14.61
CA ALA A 131 1.03 -12.08 -13.49
C ALA A 131 2.44 -12.64 -13.77
N ALA A 132 2.82 -12.76 -15.05
CA ALA A 132 4.10 -13.33 -15.47
C ALA A 132 5.21 -12.28 -15.63
N ASN A 133 4.85 -10.98 -15.69
CA ASN A 133 5.82 -9.89 -15.84
C ASN A 133 6.13 -9.16 -14.53
N GLY A 134 5.35 -9.39 -13.47
CA GLY A 134 5.54 -8.72 -12.19
C GLY A 134 4.63 -7.50 -11.98
N ASP A 135 3.60 -7.31 -12.79
CA ASP A 135 2.70 -6.15 -12.69
C ASP A 135 1.89 -6.17 -11.38
N VAL A 136 1.69 -4.99 -10.78
CA VAL A 136 1.00 -4.87 -9.48
C VAL A 136 0.04 -3.70 -9.47
N VAL A 137 -1.24 -4.01 -9.26
CA VAL A 137 -2.30 -3.00 -9.13
C VAL A 137 -2.52 -2.63 -7.66
N ASN A 138 -2.69 -1.35 -7.36
CA ASN A 138 -3.18 -0.93 -6.05
C ASN A 138 -4.60 -1.48 -5.80
N GLY A 139 -4.75 -2.32 -4.78
CA GLY A 139 -5.93 -3.14 -4.54
C GLY A 139 -5.67 -4.65 -4.65
N ALA A 140 -4.56 -5.04 -5.27
CA ALA A 140 -4.13 -6.42 -5.47
C ALA A 140 -2.65 -6.65 -5.09
N ASN A 141 -2.08 -5.76 -4.28
CA ASN A 141 -0.70 -5.88 -3.80
C ASN A 141 -0.57 -7.10 -2.87
N VAL A 142 0.42 -7.95 -3.13
CA VAL A 142 0.68 -9.17 -2.36
C VAL A 142 1.89 -9.02 -1.44
N LEU A 143 1.97 -9.85 -0.42
CA LEU A 143 3.20 -10.02 0.36
C LEU A 143 4.34 -10.51 -0.56
N PRO A 144 5.60 -10.14 -0.24
CA PRO A 144 6.76 -10.57 -1.00
C PRO A 144 6.73 -12.07 -1.24
N ASN A 145 6.84 -12.47 -2.49
CA ASN A 145 6.99 -13.87 -2.86
C ASN A 145 7.79 -13.95 -4.16
N ASN A 146 8.57 -15.01 -4.30
CA ASN A 146 9.54 -15.18 -5.39
C ASN A 146 8.91 -15.32 -6.80
N ASN A 147 7.60 -15.19 -6.96
CA ASN A 147 6.89 -15.47 -8.21
C ASN A 147 5.92 -14.36 -8.63
N LEU A 148 5.73 -13.33 -7.82
CA LEU A 148 4.87 -12.19 -8.14
C LEU A 148 5.57 -10.91 -7.69
N GLY A 149 5.58 -9.91 -8.57
CA GLY A 149 6.00 -8.57 -8.19
C GLY A 149 5.10 -8.03 -7.09
N ASN A 150 5.63 -7.09 -6.31
CA ASN A 150 4.87 -6.38 -5.29
C ASN A 150 5.45 -4.99 -5.05
N PHE A 151 4.77 -4.19 -4.22
CA PHE A 151 5.35 -2.93 -3.77
C PHE A 151 5.29 -2.79 -2.26
N PHE A 152 6.31 -2.15 -1.72
CA PHE A 152 6.41 -1.73 -0.33
C PHE A 152 6.10 -0.24 -0.20
N VAL A 153 5.54 0.15 0.95
CA VAL A 153 5.14 1.54 1.23
C VAL A 153 5.65 2.00 2.57
N THR A 154 6.27 3.18 2.61
CA THR A 154 6.42 3.96 3.85
C THR A 154 5.68 5.30 3.71
N LEU A 155 5.08 5.76 4.80
CA LEU A 155 4.24 6.96 4.82
C LEU A 155 4.86 8.04 5.72
N GLY A 156 4.69 9.29 5.34
CA GLY A 156 5.20 10.44 6.09
C GLY A 156 4.40 11.72 5.84
N ASN A 157 4.83 12.80 6.47
CA ASN A 157 4.22 14.14 6.31
C ASN A 157 5.17 15.17 5.69
N CYS A 158 6.33 14.73 5.20
CA CYS A 158 7.27 15.56 4.49
C CYS A 158 8.07 14.73 3.48
N THR A 159 8.72 15.42 2.54
CA THR A 159 9.46 14.82 1.41
C THR A 159 10.95 14.64 1.67
N ALA A 160 11.46 15.13 2.79
CA ALA A 160 12.85 14.95 3.18
C ALA A 160 13.11 13.50 3.60
N LEU A 161 14.32 13.00 3.36
CA LEU A 161 14.72 11.65 3.77
C LEU A 161 14.60 11.40 5.26
N SER A 162 14.76 12.44 6.08
CA SER A 162 14.56 12.36 7.54
C SER A 162 13.12 12.07 7.95
N CYS A 163 12.15 12.16 7.03
CA CYS A 163 10.75 11.78 7.27
C CYS A 163 10.44 10.34 6.87
N ILE A 164 11.39 9.64 6.23
CA ILE A 164 11.26 8.20 5.99
C ILE A 164 11.53 7.48 7.31
N ASP A 165 10.67 6.52 7.63
CA ASP A 165 10.80 5.75 8.86
C ASP A 165 11.97 4.77 8.75
N THR A 166 13.07 5.06 9.41
CA THR A 166 14.25 4.17 9.46
C THR A 166 14.38 3.48 10.82
N THR A 167 13.40 3.62 11.73
CA THR A 167 13.46 3.04 13.06
C THR A 167 12.78 1.69 13.06
N ILE A 168 13.56 0.60 13.11
CA ILE A 168 13.00 -0.75 13.02
C ILE A 168 12.43 -1.19 14.38
N ASN A 169 11.14 -1.02 14.59
CA ASN A 169 10.46 -1.32 15.84
C ASN A 169 9.08 -1.99 15.67
N GLY A 170 8.65 -2.27 14.43
CA GLY A 170 7.37 -2.86 14.09
C GLY A 170 6.19 -1.89 14.14
N ILE A 171 6.44 -0.58 14.21
CA ILE A 171 5.45 0.48 14.33
C ILE A 171 5.80 1.58 13.33
N THR A 172 5.03 1.64 12.26
CA THR A 172 5.18 2.65 11.22
C THR A 172 3.89 3.40 10.95
N ALA A 173 3.98 4.56 10.31
CA ALA A 173 2.83 5.40 10.02
C ALA A 173 1.84 4.69 9.09
N SER A 174 0.55 4.70 9.44
CA SER A 174 -0.53 4.16 8.60
C SER A 174 -1.24 5.25 7.78
N SER A 175 -0.86 6.52 7.93
CA SER A 175 -1.37 7.64 7.13
C SER A 175 -0.37 8.78 7.02
N GLY A 176 -0.45 9.57 5.95
CA GLY A 176 0.38 10.76 5.77
C GLY A 176 0.01 11.58 4.53
N THR A 177 0.69 12.70 4.31
CA THR A 177 0.59 13.50 3.07
C THR A 177 1.63 13.11 2.04
N VAL A 178 2.55 12.21 2.38
CA VAL A 178 3.57 11.66 1.48
C VAL A 178 3.54 10.14 1.56
N ALA A 179 3.58 9.47 0.42
CA ALA A 179 3.85 8.04 0.31
C ALA A 179 5.08 7.82 -0.56
N TRP A 180 5.99 6.97 -0.11
CA TRP A 180 7.05 6.44 -0.94
C TRP A 180 6.71 5.00 -1.28
N LEU A 181 6.63 4.73 -2.57
CA LEU A 181 6.30 3.43 -3.14
C LEU A 181 7.59 2.86 -3.70
N PHE A 182 7.92 1.65 -3.25
CA PHE A 182 9.12 0.92 -3.62
C PHE A 182 8.66 -0.34 -4.32
N PHE A 183 8.79 -0.39 -5.63
CA PHE A 183 8.35 -1.49 -6.44
C PHE A 183 9.50 -2.49 -6.63
N ASP A 184 9.13 -3.76 -6.63
CA ASP A 184 9.99 -4.92 -6.88
C ASP A 184 9.32 -5.72 -8.00
N ASP A 185 10.01 -5.85 -9.13
CA ASP A 185 9.52 -6.54 -10.32
C ASP A 185 9.81 -8.06 -10.23
N LEU A 186 9.98 -8.75 -11.37
CA LEU A 186 10.32 -10.19 -11.40
C LEU A 186 11.62 -10.48 -12.16
N GLY A 187 12.34 -9.43 -12.54
CA GLY A 187 13.58 -9.45 -13.29
C GLY A 187 14.74 -9.94 -12.43
N ALA A 188 15.76 -10.53 -13.08
CA ALA A 188 17.03 -11.00 -12.50
C ALA A 188 16.97 -12.02 -11.33
N GLY A 189 15.78 -12.43 -10.88
CA GLY A 189 15.56 -13.35 -9.77
C GLY A 189 15.19 -12.58 -8.49
N PRO A 190 14.64 -13.25 -7.45
CA PRO A 190 14.06 -12.55 -6.31
C PRO A 190 15.14 -11.83 -5.50
N ASP A 191 15.22 -10.51 -5.60
CA ASP A 191 15.87 -9.66 -4.61
C ASP A 191 14.81 -8.78 -3.93
N ASP A 192 14.54 -9.07 -2.65
CA ASP A 192 13.59 -8.32 -1.80
C ASP A 192 14.17 -6.95 -1.38
N ASN A 193 14.80 -6.24 -2.31
CA ASN A 193 15.39 -4.91 -2.09
C ASN A 193 14.43 -3.78 -2.49
N HIS A 194 13.39 -4.03 -3.29
CA HIS A 194 12.37 -3.06 -3.71
C HIS A 194 12.96 -1.77 -4.30
N ASP A 195 13.99 -1.88 -5.13
CA ASP A 195 14.65 -0.74 -5.78
C ASP A 195 14.44 -0.65 -7.30
N ASP A 196 13.65 -1.55 -7.88
CA ASP A 196 13.36 -1.58 -9.33
C ASP A 196 12.66 -0.34 -9.85
N LEU A 197 11.75 0.25 -9.06
CA LEU A 197 11.17 1.56 -9.34
C LEU A 197 10.69 2.23 -8.04
N VAL A 198 11.20 3.44 -7.77
CA VAL A 198 10.79 4.21 -6.59
C VAL A 198 10.02 5.46 -6.99
N ILE A 199 8.78 5.54 -6.51
CA ILE A 199 7.85 6.65 -6.77
C ILE A 199 7.48 7.33 -5.46
N ARG A 200 7.59 8.65 -5.41
CA ARG A 200 7.03 9.46 -4.32
C ARG A 200 5.72 10.08 -4.74
N LEU A 201 4.69 9.91 -3.92
CA LEU A 201 3.42 10.64 -4.02
C LEU A 201 3.38 11.73 -2.96
N GLU A 202 3.11 12.96 -3.38
CA GLU A 202 2.87 14.11 -2.51
C GLU A 202 1.43 14.57 -2.66
N ILE A 203 0.70 14.65 -1.55
CA ILE A 203 -0.74 14.89 -1.53
C ILE A 203 -1.03 16.27 -0.93
N THR A 204 -1.76 17.09 -1.69
CA THR A 204 -2.31 18.38 -1.25
C THR A 204 -3.83 18.32 -1.24
N GLY A 205 -4.46 18.72 -0.13
CA GLY A 205 -5.92 18.69 0.02
C GLY A 205 -6.49 17.39 0.58
N GLY A 206 -5.65 16.46 1.04
CA GLY A 206 -6.04 15.20 1.66
C GLY A 206 -4.85 14.46 2.25
N SER A 207 -5.03 13.18 2.57
CA SER A 207 -3.96 12.29 3.03
C SER A 207 -4.15 10.88 2.47
N VAL A 208 -3.06 10.14 2.34
CA VAL A 208 -3.10 8.71 2.02
C VAL A 208 -3.12 7.87 3.28
N ARG A 209 -3.71 6.68 3.19
CA ARG A 209 -3.83 5.75 4.31
C ARG A 209 -3.69 4.30 3.85
N VAL A 210 -3.02 3.50 4.68
CA VAL A 210 -3.12 2.04 4.70
C VAL A 210 -4.17 1.65 5.74
N PRO A 211 -5.32 1.06 5.34
CA PRO A 211 -6.35 0.64 6.28
C PRO A 211 -5.82 -0.43 7.23
N ALA A 212 -6.27 -0.36 8.49
CA ALA A 212 -6.00 -1.45 9.44
C ALA A 212 -6.65 -2.76 8.96
N PRO A 213 -6.07 -3.93 9.23
CA PRO A 213 -6.67 -5.21 8.89
C PRO A 213 -8.10 -5.34 9.44
N ALA A 214 -9.04 -5.82 8.61
CA ALA A 214 -10.44 -6.00 8.99
C ALA A 214 -10.63 -6.93 10.20
N SER A 215 -9.64 -7.80 10.48
CA SER A 215 -9.59 -8.66 11.66
C SER A 215 -9.65 -7.87 12.98
N ILE A 216 -9.08 -6.66 13.05
CA ILE A 216 -9.15 -5.82 14.26
C ILE A 216 -10.58 -5.31 14.48
N ALA A 217 -11.24 -4.88 13.40
CA ALA A 217 -12.64 -4.46 13.47
C ALA A 217 -13.54 -5.63 13.88
N LEU A 218 -13.35 -6.81 13.29
CA LEU A 218 -14.10 -8.02 13.65
C LEU A 218 -13.83 -8.47 15.08
N LEU A 219 -12.57 -8.41 15.55
CA LEU A 219 -12.22 -8.71 16.94
C LEU A 219 -12.91 -7.73 17.90
N GLY A 220 -12.84 -6.43 17.62
CA GLY A 220 -13.51 -5.40 18.41
C GLY A 220 -15.03 -5.61 18.47
N MET A 221 -15.66 -5.89 17.32
CA MET A 221 -17.09 -6.20 17.24
C MET A 221 -17.44 -7.50 17.97
N GLY A 222 -16.59 -8.53 17.87
CA GLY A 222 -16.75 -9.79 18.59
C GLY A 222 -16.71 -9.61 20.11
N LEU A 223 -15.76 -8.81 20.62
CA LEU A 223 -15.64 -8.50 22.04
C LEU A 223 -16.81 -7.67 22.56
N LEU A 224 -17.27 -6.67 21.80
CA LEU A 224 -18.46 -5.89 22.14
C LEU A 224 -19.72 -6.77 22.18
N GLY A 225 -19.86 -7.66 21.19
CA GLY A 225 -20.94 -8.66 21.16
C GLY A 225 -20.93 -9.57 22.40
N LEU A 226 -19.76 -10.10 22.76
CA LEU A 226 -19.60 -10.95 23.94
C LEU A 226 -19.92 -10.20 25.25
N GLY A 227 -19.44 -8.96 25.39
CA GLY A 227 -19.72 -8.11 26.55
C GLY A 227 -21.21 -7.82 26.71
N ALA A 228 -21.92 -7.56 25.62
CA ALA A 228 -23.37 -7.35 25.63
C ALA A 228 -24.13 -8.62 26.08
N VAL A 229 -23.70 -9.80 25.64
CA VAL A 229 -24.30 -11.08 26.05
C VAL A 229 -24.10 -11.31 27.55
N VAL A 230 -22.88 -11.11 28.08
CA VAL A 230 -22.60 -11.28 29.51
C VAL A 230 -23.42 -10.32 30.36
N ARG A 231 -23.54 -9.05 29.95
CA ARG A 231 -24.36 -8.06 30.67
C ARG A 231 -25.84 -8.46 30.72
N ARG A 232 -26.39 -8.99 29.62
CA ARG A 232 -27.78 -9.48 29.58
C ARG A 232 -28.01 -10.66 30.53
N ARG A 233 -27.04 -11.59 30.62
CA ARG A 233 -27.15 -12.73 31.54
C ARG A 233 -27.13 -12.31 33.01
N ARG A 234 -26.34 -11.27 33.36
CA ARG A 234 -26.32 -10.71 34.73
C ARG A 234 -27.54 -9.89 35.09
N ALA A 235 -28.24 -9.29 34.12
CA ALA A 235 -29.46 -8.52 34.36
C ALA A 235 -30.72 -9.41 34.42
N ALA A 236 -30.62 -10.67 33.99
CA ALA A 236 -31.71 -11.66 34.02
C ALA A 236 -31.55 -12.71 35.13
N ALA A 237 -30.47 -12.62 35.91
CA ALA A 237 -30.21 -13.40 37.13
C ALA A 237 -30.38 -12.47 38.33
#